data_AF-A0A9Q9CA91-F1
#
_entry.id   AF-A0A9Q9CA91-F1
#
_cell.length_a   1.000
_cell.length_b   1.000
_cell.length_c   1.000
_cell.angle_alpha   90.00
_cell.angle_beta   90.00
_cell.angle_gamma   90.00
#
_symmetry.space_group_name_H-M   'P 1'
#
loop_
_entity.id
_entity.type
_entity.pdbx_description
1 polymer ?
#
loop_
_entity_poly.entity_id
_entity_poly.type
_entity_poly.pdbx_seq_one_letter_code
_entity_poly.pdbx_strand_id
1 'polypeptide(L)'
;MKCFLLFVALVTAITDDLNSTLMAIKRLHEKTNYSTFYEVFGVSENASITSIKKLYQKMMKLPSPISGIEKREDAVALLTEAYNILKNKKSAYDFILSNSYIYIGGKDNFRNNLYVILMSIVAGLLAIDLIHFGIRYLAFMASPKKTPRKKGPKDTKESAPSMMIVSILRSIKSLIKK
;
A
#
# COMPACT_ATOMS: atom_id res chain seq x y z
N MET A 1 -2.03 1.16 17.40
CA MET A 1 -1.62 0.03 16.53
C MET A 1 -2.71 -0.45 15.56
N LYS A 2 -4.00 -0.53 15.94
CA LYS A 2 -5.07 -1.03 15.03
C LYS A 2 -5.24 -0.22 13.73
N CYS A 3 -5.11 1.11 13.79
CA CYS A 3 -5.20 1.97 12.59
C CYS A 3 -4.03 1.75 11.60
N PHE A 4 -2.84 1.43 12.10
CA PHE A 4 -1.68 1.13 11.25
C PHE A 4 -1.89 -0.19 10.48
N LEU A 5 -2.42 -1.22 11.14
CA LEU A 5 -2.74 -2.48 10.48
C LEU A 5 -3.83 -2.33 9.41
N LEU A 6 -4.85 -1.50 9.68
CA LEU A 6 -5.88 -1.18 8.68
C LEU A 6 -5.31 -0.40 7.48
N PHE A 7 -4.41 0.54 7.73
CA PHE A 7 -3.74 1.29 6.66
C PHE A 7 -2.87 0.36 5.80
N VAL A 8 -2.07 -0.50 6.42
CA VAL A 8 -1.24 -1.48 5.69
C VAL A 8 -2.12 -2.42 4.86
N ALA A 9 -3.21 -2.96 5.40
CA ALA A 9 -4.12 -3.84 4.68
C ALA A 9 -4.80 -3.13 3.49
N LEU A 10 -5.14 -1.85 3.62
CA LEU A 10 -5.72 -1.05 2.54
C LEU A 10 -4.68 -0.83 1.42
N VAL A 11 -3.45 -0.47 1.78
CA VAL A 11 -2.36 -0.26 0.82
C VAL A 11 -2.04 -1.55 0.05
N THR A 12 -1.98 -2.70 0.74
CA THR A 12 -1.73 -3.98 0.07
C THR A 12 -2.86 -4.36 -0.88
N ALA A 13 -4.13 -4.17 -0.48
CA ALA A 13 -5.27 -4.51 -1.33
C ALA A 13 -5.32 -3.68 -2.63
N ILE A 14 -5.03 -2.38 -2.55
CA ILE A 14 -4.95 -1.50 -3.73
C ILE A 14 -3.83 -1.96 -4.67
N THR A 15 -2.70 -2.37 -4.09
CA THR A 15 -1.52 -2.81 -4.86
C THR A 15 -1.77 -4.13 -5.60
N ASP A 16 -2.49 -5.08 -4.98
CA ASP A 16 -2.83 -6.37 -5.61
C ASP A 16 -3.75 -6.19 -6.83
N ASP A 17 -4.73 -5.29 -6.75
CA ASP A 17 -5.62 -4.98 -7.87
C ASP A 17 -4.89 -4.32 -9.04
N LEU A 18 -3.96 -3.40 -8.75
CA LEU A 18 -3.11 -2.78 -9.76
C LEU A 18 -2.17 -3.80 -10.42
N ASN A 19 -1.50 -4.64 -9.63
CA ASN A 19 -0.56 -5.64 -10.13
C ASN A 19 -1.25 -6.68 -11.02
N SER A 20 -2.42 -7.17 -10.61
CA SER A 20 -3.20 -8.12 -11.40
C SER A 20 -3.66 -7.53 -12.74
N THR A 21 -4.07 -6.26 -12.73
CA THR A 21 -4.46 -5.54 -13.95
C THR A 21 -3.25 -5.33 -14.86
N LEU A 22 -2.10 -4.92 -14.31
CA LEU A 22 -0.86 -4.71 -15.07
C LEU A 22 -0.36 -6.00 -15.73
N MET A 23 -0.43 -7.13 -15.01
CA MET A 23 -0.07 -8.44 -15.58
C MET A 23 -0.99 -8.84 -16.74
N ALA A 24 -2.28 -8.52 -16.66
CA ALA A 24 -3.20 -8.78 -17.75
C ALA A 24 -2.94 -7.89 -18.98
N ILE A 25 -2.59 -6.61 -18.78
CA ILE A 25 -2.20 -5.74 -19.90
C ILE A 25 -0.92 -6.25 -20.56
N LYS A 26 0.06 -6.70 -19.75
CA LYS A 26 1.27 -7.33 -20.29
C LYS A 26 0.94 -8.56 -21.13
N ARG A 27 0.04 -9.44 -20.66
CA ARG A 27 -0.44 -10.60 -21.45
C ARG A 27 -1.15 -10.20 -22.73
N LEU A 28 -1.93 -9.12 -22.71
CA LEU A 28 -2.58 -8.57 -23.90
C LEU A 28 -1.54 -8.20 -24.96
N HIS A 29 -0.51 -7.45 -24.58
CA HIS A 29 0.55 -6.99 -25.49
C HIS A 29 1.47 -8.13 -25.95
N GLU A 30 1.66 -9.16 -25.13
CA GLU A 30 2.44 -10.35 -25.52
C GLU A 30 1.69 -11.24 -26.51
N LYS A 31 0.37 -11.39 -26.34
CA LYS A 31 -0.44 -12.29 -27.17
C LYS A 31 -1.08 -11.63 -28.39
N THR A 32 -1.19 -10.31 -28.40
CA THR A 32 -1.90 -9.56 -29.44
C THR A 32 -1.26 -8.21 -29.73
N ASN A 33 -1.55 -7.66 -30.90
CA ASN A 33 -1.12 -6.31 -31.28
C ASN A 33 -2.06 -5.20 -30.78
N TYR A 34 -3.02 -5.52 -29.91
CA TYR A 34 -3.94 -4.53 -29.36
C TYR A 34 -3.28 -3.75 -28.24
N SER A 35 -3.46 -2.43 -28.24
CA SER A 35 -2.91 -1.57 -27.21
C SER A 35 -3.77 -1.58 -25.95
N THR A 36 -5.08 -1.74 -26.11
CA THR A 36 -6.05 -1.66 -25.00
C THR A 36 -7.09 -2.78 -25.02
N PHE A 37 -7.68 -3.08 -23.86
CA PHE A 37 -8.83 -3.99 -23.79
C PHE A 37 -10.07 -3.41 -24.46
N TYR A 38 -10.17 -2.08 -24.57
CA TYR A 38 -11.22 -1.41 -25.31
C TYR A 38 -11.14 -1.72 -26.82
N GLU A 39 -9.94 -1.75 -27.39
CA GLU A 39 -9.70 -2.15 -28.78
C GLU A 39 -10.08 -3.61 -29.04
N VAL A 40 -9.82 -4.52 -28.10
CA VAL A 40 -10.22 -5.94 -28.23
C VAL A 40 -11.73 -6.05 -28.47
N PHE A 41 -12.53 -5.25 -27.78
CA PHE A 41 -13.99 -5.23 -27.97
C PHE A 41 -14.45 -4.28 -29.10
N GLY A 42 -13.54 -3.48 -29.67
CA GLY A 42 -13.87 -2.45 -30.67
C GLY A 42 -14.77 -1.34 -30.12
N VAL A 43 -14.57 -0.94 -28.86
CA VAL A 43 -15.39 0.08 -28.18
C VAL A 43 -14.54 1.25 -27.69
N SER A 44 -15.19 2.39 -27.44
CA SER A 44 -14.56 3.53 -26.76
C SER A 44 -14.46 3.31 -25.24
N GLU A 45 -13.55 4.02 -24.57
CA GLU A 45 -13.37 4.03 -23.11
C GLU A 45 -14.65 4.38 -22.31
N ASN A 46 -15.57 5.12 -22.94
CA ASN A 46 -16.85 5.54 -22.38
C ASN A 46 -17.97 4.51 -22.57
N ALA A 47 -17.68 3.32 -23.13
CA ALA A 47 -18.70 2.32 -23.40
C ALA A 47 -19.33 1.77 -22.11
N SER A 48 -20.65 1.62 -22.12
CA SER A 48 -21.36 1.00 -21.00
C SER A 48 -20.98 -0.47 -20.82
N ILE A 49 -20.96 -0.95 -19.57
CA ILE A 49 -20.69 -2.36 -19.29
C ILE A 49 -21.73 -3.29 -19.94
N THR A 50 -22.97 -2.82 -20.12
CA THR A 50 -24.01 -3.57 -20.84
C THR A 50 -23.67 -3.76 -22.31
N SER A 51 -23.08 -2.76 -22.96
CA SER A 51 -22.62 -2.85 -24.35
C SER A 51 -21.45 -3.85 -24.46
N ILE A 52 -20.47 -3.74 -23.55
CA ILE A 52 -19.31 -4.64 -23.49
C ILE A 52 -19.77 -6.09 -23.26
N LYS A 53 -20.73 -6.32 -22.36
CA LYS A 53 -21.30 -7.66 -22.10
C LYS A 53 -21.95 -8.26 -23.35
N LYS A 54 -22.70 -7.48 -24.12
CA LYS A 54 -23.32 -7.95 -25.38
C LYS A 54 -22.24 -8.33 -26.41
N LEU A 55 -21.18 -7.54 -26.52
CA LEU A 55 -20.06 -7.80 -27.42
C LEU A 55 -19.27 -9.04 -26.99
N TYR A 56 -18.99 -9.20 -25.70
CA TYR A 56 -18.38 -10.40 -25.14
C TYR A 56 -19.18 -11.65 -25.52
N GLN A 57 -20.49 -11.65 -25.31
CA GLN A 57 -21.36 -12.77 -25.68
C GLN A 57 -21.37 -13.04 -27.20
N LYS A 58 -21.26 -11.99 -28.02
CA LYS A 58 -21.17 -12.12 -29.48
C LYS A 58 -19.84 -12.75 -29.90
N MET A 59 -18.72 -12.30 -29.33
CA MET A 59 -17.37 -12.80 -29.62
C MET A 59 -17.17 -14.24 -29.14
N MET A 60 -17.76 -14.64 -28.01
CA MET A 60 -17.69 -16.02 -27.51
C MET A 60 -18.32 -17.06 -28.46
N LYS A 61 -19.27 -16.63 -29.31
CA LYS A 61 -19.90 -17.49 -30.33
C LYS A 61 -19.03 -17.66 -31.57
N LEU A 62 -18.02 -16.82 -31.76
CA LEU A 62 -17.12 -16.92 -32.91
C LEU A 62 -16.13 -18.09 -32.70
N PRO A 63 -15.75 -18.80 -33.78
CA PRO A 63 -14.73 -19.83 -33.71
C PRO A 63 -13.35 -19.26 -33.37
N SER A 64 -13.07 -18.03 -33.81
CA SER A 64 -11.89 -17.24 -33.41
C SER A 64 -12.37 -15.90 -32.83
N PRO A 65 -12.40 -15.75 -31.49
CA PRO A 65 -12.90 -14.55 -30.83
C PRO A 65 -11.97 -13.34 -30.96
N ILE A 66 -10.66 -13.59 -31.10
CA ILE A 66 -9.62 -12.55 -31.16
C ILE A 66 -8.71 -12.86 -32.34
N SER A 67 -8.59 -11.91 -33.25
CA SER A 67 -7.67 -12.01 -34.40
C SER A 67 -6.22 -12.08 -33.93
N GLY A 68 -5.45 -13.03 -34.46
CA GLY A 68 -4.03 -13.21 -34.16
C GLY A 68 -3.72 -14.31 -33.14
N ILE A 69 -4.72 -14.92 -32.51
CA ILE A 69 -4.52 -16.07 -31.62
C ILE A 69 -5.02 -17.34 -32.32
N GLU A 70 -4.10 -18.28 -32.57
CA GLU A 70 -4.42 -19.56 -33.24
C GLU A 70 -5.26 -20.50 -32.37
N LYS A 71 -4.97 -20.52 -31.05
CA LYS A 71 -5.67 -21.37 -30.09
C LYS A 71 -6.93 -20.69 -29.56
N ARG A 72 -8.08 -21.33 -29.77
CA ARG A 72 -9.37 -20.80 -29.30
C ARG A 72 -9.40 -20.66 -27.78
N GLU A 73 -8.81 -21.59 -27.03
CA GLU A 73 -8.80 -21.55 -25.57
C GLU A 73 -8.07 -20.30 -25.05
N ASP A 74 -6.93 -19.98 -25.66
CA ASP A 74 -6.14 -18.79 -25.33
C ASP A 74 -6.90 -17.50 -25.66
N ALA A 75 -7.59 -17.46 -26.80
CA ALA A 75 -8.40 -16.32 -27.20
C ALA A 75 -9.60 -16.11 -26.25
N VAL A 76 -10.26 -17.18 -25.84
CA VAL A 76 -11.38 -17.13 -24.88
C VAL A 76 -10.90 -16.71 -23.49
N ALA A 77 -9.75 -17.23 -23.05
CA ALA A 77 -9.17 -16.85 -21.77
C ALA A 77 -8.85 -15.34 -21.73
N LEU A 78 -8.18 -14.83 -22.78
CA LEU A 78 -7.85 -13.42 -22.89
C LEU A 78 -9.11 -12.55 -22.99
N LEU A 79 -10.11 -12.96 -23.77
CA LEU A 79 -11.38 -12.24 -23.89
C LEU A 79 -12.13 -12.17 -22.56
N THR A 80 -12.11 -13.27 -21.79
CA THR A 80 -12.75 -13.35 -20.47
C THR A 80 -12.00 -12.50 -19.44
N GLU A 81 -10.66 -12.50 -19.49
CA GLU A 81 -9.81 -11.64 -18.68
C GLU A 81 -10.09 -10.16 -18.97
N ALA A 82 -10.12 -9.78 -20.25
CA ALA A 82 -10.47 -8.43 -20.70
C ALA A 82 -11.85 -7.99 -20.20
N TYR A 83 -12.87 -8.85 -20.33
CA TYR A 83 -14.21 -8.56 -19.82
C TYR A 83 -14.23 -8.40 -18.30
N ASN A 84 -13.54 -9.27 -17.55
CA ASN A 84 -13.50 -9.19 -16.09
C ASN A 84 -12.81 -7.92 -15.60
N ILE A 85 -11.76 -7.45 -16.28
CA ILE A 85 -11.09 -6.20 -15.97
C ILE A 85 -12.01 -5.02 -16.23
N LEU A 86 -12.62 -4.94 -17.41
CA LEU A 86 -13.56 -3.85 -17.74
C LEU A 86 -14.82 -3.86 -16.87
N LYS A 87 -15.21 -5.03 -16.32
CA LYS A 87 -16.37 -5.16 -15.44
C LYS A 87 -16.06 -4.78 -13.99
N ASN A 88 -15.00 -5.35 -13.42
CA ASN A 88 -14.76 -5.30 -11.97
C ASN A 88 -13.62 -4.33 -11.60
N LYS A 89 -12.67 -4.09 -12.50
CA LYS A 89 -11.45 -3.33 -12.25
C LYS A 89 -11.28 -2.14 -13.22
N LYS A 90 -12.38 -1.62 -13.78
CA LYS A 90 -12.35 -0.52 -14.76
C LYS A 90 -11.61 0.71 -14.25
N SER A 91 -11.86 1.09 -12.99
CA SER A 91 -11.21 2.25 -12.37
C SER A 91 -9.69 2.07 -12.28
N ALA A 92 -9.22 0.90 -11.84
CA ALA A 92 -7.80 0.58 -11.78
C ALA A 92 -7.17 0.53 -13.19
N TYR A 93 -7.89 -0.02 -14.16
CA TYR A 93 -7.44 -0.08 -15.54
C TYR A 93 -7.31 1.31 -16.19
N ASP A 94 -8.35 2.15 -16.08
CA ASP A 94 -8.36 3.52 -16.60
C ASP A 94 -7.31 4.39 -15.88
N PHE A 95 -7.07 4.14 -14.59
CA PHE A 95 -6.00 4.78 -13.84
C PHE A 95 -4.61 4.39 -14.37
N ILE A 96 -4.37 3.13 -14.74
CA ILE A 96 -3.11 2.71 -15.37
C ILE A 96 -2.97 3.34 -16.76
N LEU A 97 -4.05 3.38 -17.54
CA LEU A 97 -4.04 3.92 -18.90
C LEU A 97 -3.75 5.43 -18.94
N SER A 98 -4.35 6.18 -18.00
CA SER A 98 -4.09 7.62 -17.84
C SER A 98 -2.72 7.93 -17.23
N ASN A 99 -2.13 6.99 -16.49
CA ASN A 99 -0.87 7.17 -15.78
C ASN A 99 0.19 6.19 -16.29
N SER A 100 0.67 6.45 -17.51
CA SER A 100 1.71 5.64 -18.18
C SER A 100 2.99 5.45 -17.35
N TYR A 101 3.23 6.29 -16.33
CA TYR A 101 4.37 6.18 -15.41
C TYR A 101 4.25 5.04 -14.39
N ILE A 102 3.04 4.51 -14.16
CA ILE A 102 2.78 3.36 -13.26
C ILE A 102 3.13 2.04 -13.94
N TYR A 103 3.41 2.07 -15.25
CA TYR A 103 3.80 0.89 -16.01
C TYR A 103 5.25 0.51 -15.70
N ILE A 104 5.44 -0.32 -14.66
CA ILE A 104 6.74 -0.80 -14.18
C ILE A 104 7.50 -1.64 -15.23
N GLY A 105 6.85 -2.07 -16.33
CA GLY A 105 7.45 -2.87 -17.38
C GLY A 105 8.17 -2.10 -18.51
N GLY A 106 8.04 -0.77 -18.58
CA GLY A 106 8.68 0.04 -19.62
C GLY A 106 10.12 0.38 -19.28
N LYS A 107 11.07 0.12 -20.18
CA LYS A 107 12.51 0.41 -19.98
C LYS A 107 12.78 1.90 -19.67
N ASP A 108 11.95 2.79 -20.23
CA ASP A 108 12.03 4.24 -20.00
C ASP A 108 11.37 4.68 -18.68
N ASN A 109 10.42 3.89 -18.16
CA ASN A 109 9.74 4.15 -16.90
C ASN A 109 10.57 3.77 -15.67
N PHE A 110 11.60 2.92 -15.82
CA PHE A 110 12.47 2.53 -14.71
C PHE A 110 13.19 3.72 -14.07
N ARG A 111 13.60 4.72 -14.86
CA ARG A 111 14.27 5.92 -14.33
C ARG A 111 13.32 6.77 -13.49
N ASN A 112 12.13 7.08 -14.00
CA ASN A 112 11.14 7.85 -13.25
C ASN A 112 10.67 7.11 -11.99
N ASN A 113 10.46 5.80 -12.08
CA ASN A 113 10.06 4.99 -10.94
C ASN A 113 11.16 4.93 -9.87
N LEU A 114 12.44 4.85 -10.25
CA LEU A 114 13.55 4.90 -9.29
C LEU A 114 13.58 6.21 -8.50
N TYR A 115 13.36 7.35 -9.15
CA TYR A 115 13.25 8.64 -8.45
C TYR A 115 12.07 8.68 -7.48
N VAL A 116 10.91 8.18 -7.88
CA VAL A 116 9.72 8.11 -7.02
C VAL A 116 9.97 7.23 -5.80
N ILE A 117 10.60 6.06 -5.99
CA ILE A 117 10.99 5.15 -4.89
C ILE A 117 11.97 5.85 -3.95
N LEU A 118 13.00 6.50 -4.48
CA LEU A 118 14.01 7.22 -3.67
C LEU A 118 13.36 8.35 -2.85
N MET A 119 12.50 9.15 -3.48
CA MET A 119 11.78 10.24 -2.82
C MET A 119 10.82 9.72 -1.75
N SER A 120 10.18 8.56 -1.98
CA SER A 120 9.32 7.91 -0.98
C SER A 120 10.11 7.44 0.24
N ILE A 121 11.34 6.94 0.06
CA ILE A 121 12.22 6.56 1.17
C ILE A 121 12.60 7.79 1.99
N VAL A 122 13.02 8.88 1.34
CA VAL A 122 13.38 10.13 2.01
C VAL A 122 12.18 10.70 2.78
N ALA A 123 11.00 10.75 2.15
CA ALA A 123 9.78 11.20 2.81
C ALA A 123 9.39 10.30 4.00
N GLY A 124 9.58 8.98 3.88
CA GLY A 124 9.35 8.03 4.97
C GLY A 124 10.27 8.27 6.18
N LEU A 125 11.56 8.53 5.94
CA LEU A 125 12.51 8.88 7.01
C LEU A 125 12.11 10.17 7.73
N LEU A 126 11.76 11.21 6.97
CA LEU A 126 11.29 12.48 7.54
C LEU A 126 10.01 12.29 8.37
N ALA A 127 9.06 11.48 7.89
CA ALA A 127 7.85 11.19 8.64
C ALA A 127 8.13 10.47 9.95
N ILE A 128 9.08 9.52 9.98
CA ILE A 128 9.49 8.82 11.21
C ILE A 128 10.08 9.81 12.22
N ASP A 129 10.98 10.69 11.77
CA ASP A 129 11.56 11.73 12.63
C ASP A 129 10.49 12.66 13.21
N LEU A 130 9.51 13.04 12.38
CA LEU A 130 8.40 13.91 12.79
C LEU A 130 7.47 13.23 13.80
N ILE A 131 7.21 11.92 13.62
CA ILE A 131 6.45 11.10 14.59
C ILE A 131 7.23 10.99 15.91
N HIS A 132 8.53 10.70 15.85
CA HIS A 132 9.37 10.59 17.04
C HIS A 132 9.41 11.92 17.81
N PHE A 133 9.58 13.03 17.10
CA PHE A 133 9.51 14.37 17.68
C PHE A 133 8.13 14.65 18.30
N GLY A 134 7.05 14.32 17.60
CA GLY A 134 5.67 14.49 18.08
C GLY A 134 5.40 13.72 19.38
N ILE A 135 5.84 12.46 19.48
CA ILE A 135 5.71 11.65 20.70
C ILE A 135 6.48 12.30 21.85
N ARG A 136 7.73 12.75 21.60
CA ARG A 136 8.56 13.39 22.63
C ARG A 136 7.98 14.72 23.09
N TYR A 137 7.43 15.51 22.16
CA TYR A 137 6.78 16.77 22.46
C TYR A 137 5.51 16.58 23.29
N LEU A 138 4.67 15.60 22.94
CA LEU A 138 3.49 15.24 23.72
C LEU A 138 3.86 14.77 25.13
N ALA A 139 4.90 13.95 25.28
CA ALA A 139 5.38 13.50 26.59
C ALA A 139 5.91 14.66 27.46
N PHE A 140 6.54 15.65 26.84
CA PHE A 140 6.98 16.87 27.53
C PHE A 140 5.80 17.73 27.99
N MET A 141 4.80 17.94 27.13
CA MET A 141 3.57 18.67 27.48
C MET A 141 2.75 17.95 28.56
N ALA A 142 2.71 16.63 28.54
CA ALA A 142 2.03 15.81 29.53
C ALA A 142 2.74 15.75 30.90
N SER A 143 3.99 16.22 30.97
CA SER A 143 4.76 16.29 32.21
C SER A 143 4.61 17.69 32.84
N PRO A 144 3.71 17.91 33.82
CA PRO A 144 3.59 19.21 34.47
C PRO A 144 4.94 19.58 35.11
N LYS A 145 5.46 20.76 34.76
CA LYS A 145 6.70 21.32 35.32
C LYS A 145 6.65 21.22 36.85
N LYS A 146 7.46 20.34 37.46
CA LYS A 146 7.81 20.49 38.87
C LYS A 146 8.62 21.78 38.99
N THR A 147 7.98 22.85 39.44
CA THR A 147 8.62 24.14 39.75
C THR A 147 9.89 23.91 40.57
N PRO A 148 11.01 24.57 40.23
CA PRO A 148 12.21 24.50 41.06
C PRO A 148 11.88 25.11 42.42
N ARG A 149 11.81 24.28 43.47
CA ARG A 149 11.72 24.73 44.85
C ARG A 149 12.90 25.68 45.10
N LYS A 150 12.60 26.95 45.41
CA LYS A 150 13.57 27.93 45.90
C LYS A 150 14.41 27.31 47.00
N LYS A 151 15.75 27.35 46.85
CA LYS A 151 16.71 27.01 47.90
C LYS A 151 16.59 28.06 49.02
N GLY A 152 16.07 27.64 50.17
CA GLY A 152 16.25 28.27 51.49
C GLY A 152 17.02 27.32 52.41
N PRO A 153 17.66 27.82 53.48
CA PRO A 153 18.96 27.34 53.93
C PRO A 153 18.95 26.01 54.69
N LYS A 154 20.14 25.39 54.67
CA LYS A 154 20.55 24.13 55.29
C LYS A 154 19.95 23.92 56.68
N ASP A 155 19.31 22.78 56.87
CA ASP A 155 19.40 22.03 58.12
C ASP A 155 19.66 20.55 57.81
N THR A 156 20.78 20.10 58.34
CA THR A 156 21.27 18.72 58.33
C THR A 156 20.31 17.86 59.14
N LYS A 157 19.52 16.99 58.50
CA LYS A 157 18.95 15.80 59.15
C LYS A 157 19.01 14.60 58.21
N GLU A 158 19.81 13.64 58.66
CA GLU A 158 19.93 12.25 58.22
C GLU A 158 18.57 11.70 57.76
N SER A 159 18.42 11.46 56.46
CA SER A 159 17.21 10.84 55.91
C SER A 159 17.33 9.34 56.07
N ALA A 160 16.60 8.77 57.04
CA ALA A 160 16.34 7.35 57.14
C ALA A 160 15.88 6.80 55.77
N PRO A 161 16.39 5.64 55.33
CA PRO A 161 15.98 5.05 54.06
C PRO A 161 14.49 4.74 54.10
N SER A 162 13.74 5.24 53.12
CA SER A 162 12.30 5.01 53.05
C SER A 162 12.02 3.50 53.11
N MET A 163 11.07 3.09 53.96
CA MET A 163 10.68 1.68 54.14
C MET A 163 10.34 0.98 52.80
N MET A 164 9.98 1.75 51.77
CA MET A 164 9.71 1.26 50.42
C MET A 164 10.97 0.75 49.69
N ILE A 165 12.14 1.36 49.91
CA ILE A 165 13.39 0.92 49.29
C ILE A 165 13.89 -0.38 49.94
N VAL A 166 13.67 -0.50 51.26
CA VAL A 166 14.04 -1.72 52.02
C VAL A 166 13.14 -2.91 51.63
N SER A 167 11.85 -2.69 51.35
CA SER A 167 10.96 -3.77 50.89
C SER A 167 11.29 -4.24 49.48
N ILE A 168 11.62 -3.33 48.56
CA ILE A 168 12.01 -3.67 47.18
C ILE A 168 13.32 -4.46 47.15
N LEU A 169 14.33 -4.04 47.92
CA LEU A 169 15.61 -4.78 48.03
C LEU A 169 15.42 -6.18 48.63
N ARG A 170 14.49 -6.35 49.58
CA ARG A 170 14.18 -7.66 50.18
C ARG A 170 13.48 -8.59 49.18
N SER A 171 12.58 -8.07 48.34
CA SER A 171 11.91 -8.84 47.29
C SER A 171 12.85 -9.25 46.15
N ILE A 172 13.81 -8.41 45.77
CA ILE A 172 14.81 -8.75 44.75
C ILE A 172 15.75 -9.84 45.27
N LYS A 173 16.16 -9.77 46.55
CA LYS A 173 17.06 -10.77 47.15
C LYS A 173 16.42 -12.16 47.27
N SER A 174 15.11 -12.27 47.41
CA SER A 174 14.41 -13.56 47.41
C SER A 174 14.25 -14.19 46.02
N LEU A 175 14.33 -13.40 44.96
CA LEU A 175 14.17 -13.86 43.57
C LEU A 175 15.48 -14.41 42.97
N ILE A 176 16.64 -14.00 43.49
CA ILE A 176 17.96 -14.42 43.01
C ILE A 176 18.41 -15.77 43.61
N LYS A 177 17.72 -16.27 44.64
CA LYS A 177 18.12 -17.47 45.38
C LYS A 177 17.34 -18.75 45.00
N LYS A 178 16.78 -18.80 43.78
CA LYS A 178 16.08 -19.97 43.25
C LYS A 178 16.76 -20.49 42.00
#